data_AF-A0A7M3Z0K9-F1
#
_entry.id   AF-A0A7M3Z0K9-F1
#
_cell.length_a   1.000
_cell.length_b   1.000
_cell.length_c   1.000
_cell.angle_alpha   90.00
_cell.angle_beta   90.00
_cell.angle_gamma   90.00
#
_symmetry.space_group_name_H-M   'P 1'
#
loop_
_entity.id
_entity.type
_entity.pdbx_description
1 polymer ?
#
loop_
_entity_poly.entity_id
_entity_poly.type
_entity_poly.pdbx_seq_one_letter_code
_entity_poly.pdbx_strand_id
1 'polypeptide(L)'
;MGGVYCPTCEAGVEVTAKFCLSCGHDLTIQGPITATGHDLHQLKDVIRLREDLSMAEKFDMIARIEDGADPIALGIAAAADDGDLPPEQEAPAQNLDEVAPALQAATWDNGAAAAATDLATEGLKINDLKKAGAFDKEDKTFVEAMDLGRKATLELLKVSQGMVLPANDALQQVPIMQPPNKSFCPKCGSDIHANTMLQWKKWSDTSTEVLTIQLEAAMRTSLMHLSASYRDKIQDLQDQLSDAKKAVERAKEEAASAPKTETKEAEAPKAKEKKKTGKAAAATKAAPKKASSSPTKPKAGGLFGAKKPKKTYEGEPGGKAEWFL
;
A
#
# COMPACT_ATOMS: atom_id res chain seq x y z
N MET A 1 30.39 9.73 -7.78
CA MET A 1 31.51 9.28 -8.64
C MET A 1 31.63 10.33 -9.75
N GLY A 2 32.85 10.71 -10.15
CA GLY A 2 33.06 11.65 -11.26
C GLY A 2 33.18 10.92 -12.60
N GLY A 3 33.06 11.68 -13.69
CA GLY A 3 33.10 11.22 -15.08
C GLY A 3 31.76 11.29 -15.83
N VAL A 4 31.80 10.86 -17.08
CA VAL A 4 30.65 10.76 -17.98
C VAL A 4 30.33 9.29 -18.30
N TYR A 5 29.09 9.03 -18.68
CA TYR A 5 28.50 7.70 -18.72
C TYR A 5 27.89 7.39 -20.09
N CYS A 6 27.83 6.12 -20.46
CA CYS A 6 27.10 5.69 -21.65
C CYS A 6 25.58 5.80 -21.43
N PRO A 7 24.81 6.45 -22.34
CA PRO A 7 23.36 6.62 -22.20
C PRO A 7 22.54 5.33 -22.32
N THR A 8 23.16 4.17 -22.62
CA THR A 8 22.47 2.87 -22.73
C THR A 8 22.74 1.94 -21.54
N CYS A 9 23.91 2.02 -20.90
CA CYS A 9 24.31 1.06 -19.86
C CYS A 9 24.89 1.70 -18.58
N GLU A 10 25.04 3.02 -18.53
CA GLU A 10 25.61 3.77 -17.39
C GLU A 10 27.02 3.33 -16.97
N ALA A 11 27.73 2.56 -17.80
CA ALA A 11 29.17 2.37 -17.66
C ALA A 11 29.88 3.71 -17.87
N GLY A 12 30.89 3.99 -17.05
CA GLY A 12 31.77 5.14 -17.25
C GLY A 12 32.50 5.03 -18.59
N VAL A 13 32.56 6.13 -19.35
CA VAL A 13 33.23 6.21 -20.65
C VAL A 13 34.19 7.39 -20.67
N GLU A 14 35.24 7.29 -21.46
CA GLU A 14 36.13 8.44 -21.68
C GLU A 14 35.38 9.53 -22.47
N VAL A 15 35.64 10.78 -22.10
CA VAL A 15 35.09 12.01 -22.71
C VAL A 15 35.25 12.10 -24.23
N THR A 16 36.29 11.44 -24.76
CA THR A 16 36.64 11.39 -26.19
C THR A 16 36.35 10.05 -26.86
N ALA A 17 35.72 9.10 -26.16
CA ALA A 17 35.40 7.79 -26.70
C ALA A 17 34.29 7.90 -27.77
N LYS A 18 34.49 7.22 -28.91
CA LYS A 18 33.47 7.10 -29.97
C LYS A 18 32.50 5.95 -29.74
N PHE A 19 32.89 4.96 -28.94
CA PHE A 19 32.08 3.78 -28.64
C PHE A 19 32.19 3.43 -27.15
N CYS A 20 31.07 3.02 -26.54
CA CYS A 20 31.11 2.47 -25.19
C CYS A 20 31.71 1.06 -25.20
N LEU A 21 32.84 0.87 -24.52
CA LEU A 21 33.54 -0.43 -24.44
C LEU A 21 32.70 -1.55 -23.77
N SER A 22 31.70 -1.20 -22.96
CA SER A 22 30.88 -2.17 -22.21
C SER A 22 29.64 -2.66 -22.97
N CYS A 23 29.13 -1.92 -23.96
CA CYS A 23 27.90 -2.30 -24.68
C CYS A 23 27.92 -2.05 -26.20
N GLY A 24 28.99 -1.47 -26.74
CA GLY A 24 29.12 -1.19 -28.18
C GLY A 24 28.33 0.02 -28.70
N HIS A 25 27.62 0.77 -27.84
CA HIS A 25 26.87 1.97 -28.24
C HIS A 25 27.78 3.04 -28.86
N ASP A 26 27.32 3.65 -29.96
CA ASP A 26 28.02 4.70 -30.71
C ASP A 26 27.77 6.08 -30.10
N LEU A 27 28.79 6.59 -29.40
CA LEU A 27 28.78 7.87 -28.68
C LEU A 27 28.88 9.10 -29.60
N THR A 28 28.92 8.88 -30.92
CA THR A 28 28.82 9.96 -31.93
C THR A 28 27.39 10.24 -32.38
N ILE A 29 26.45 9.33 -32.09
CA ILE A 29 25.01 9.49 -32.40
C ILE A 29 24.27 10.10 -31.20
N GLN A 30 24.55 9.60 -29.99
CA GLN A 30 24.09 10.17 -28.71
C GLN A 30 25.30 10.32 -27.80
N GLY A 31 25.56 11.53 -27.28
CA GLY A 31 26.79 11.81 -26.57
C GLY A 31 26.92 11.07 -25.23
N PRO A 32 28.13 11.01 -24.65
CA PRO A 32 28.29 10.67 -23.23
C PRO A 32 27.41 11.58 -22.37
N ILE A 33 26.69 11.00 -21.41
CA ILE A 33 25.83 11.76 -20.49
C ILE A 33 26.55 12.02 -19.17
N THR A 34 26.25 13.15 -18.55
CA THR A 34 26.58 13.40 -17.14
C THR A 34 25.74 12.51 -16.21
N ALA A 35 26.08 12.44 -14.92
CA ALA A 35 25.31 11.68 -13.92
C ALA A 35 23.81 12.05 -13.86
N THR A 36 23.45 13.27 -14.28
CA THR A 36 22.07 13.77 -14.34
C THR A 36 21.38 13.53 -15.69
N GLY A 37 22.03 12.84 -16.64
CA GLY A 37 21.47 12.47 -17.94
C GLY A 37 21.67 13.48 -19.07
N HIS A 38 22.26 14.64 -18.80
CA HIS A 38 22.48 15.69 -19.80
C HIS A 38 23.66 15.33 -20.73
N ASP A 39 23.46 15.43 -22.05
CA ASP A 39 24.47 15.18 -23.09
C ASP A 39 25.65 16.17 -22.98
N LEU A 40 26.86 15.62 -22.89
CA LEU A 40 28.11 16.36 -22.74
C LEU A 40 28.39 17.31 -23.91
N HIS A 41 28.05 16.95 -25.15
CA HIS A 41 28.26 17.79 -26.32
C HIS A 41 27.36 19.03 -26.28
N GLN A 42 26.08 18.83 -25.96
CA GLN A 42 25.10 19.92 -25.87
C GLN A 42 25.44 20.88 -24.71
N LEU A 43 25.89 20.35 -23.57
CA LEU A 43 26.42 21.18 -22.47
C LEU A 43 27.63 22.01 -22.91
N LYS A 44 28.60 21.40 -23.60
CA LYS A 44 29.79 22.10 -24.13
C LYS A 44 29.42 23.24 -25.07
N ASP A 45 28.45 23.04 -25.96
CA ASP A 45 28.03 24.07 -26.91
C ASP A 45 27.26 25.21 -26.23
N VAL A 46 26.42 24.91 -25.24
CA VAL A 46 25.76 25.93 -24.40
C VAL A 46 26.78 26.78 -23.64
N ILE A 47 27.87 26.18 -23.11
CA ILE A 47 28.95 26.92 -22.43
C ILE A 47 29.75 27.78 -23.42
N ARG A 48 29.97 27.30 -24.66
CA ARG A 48 30.64 28.09 -25.71
C ARG A 48 29.82 29.32 -26.10
N LEU A 49 28.50 29.17 -26.22
CA LEU A 49 27.55 30.21 -26.63
C LEU A 49 27.26 31.27 -25.56
N ARG A 50 27.51 30.98 -24.28
CA ARG A 50 27.33 31.94 -23.17
C ARG A 50 28.16 33.21 -23.35
N GLU A 51 27.57 34.39 -23.13
CA GLU A 51 28.28 35.67 -23.17
C GLU A 51 28.67 36.18 -21.76
N ASP A 52 28.14 35.55 -20.71
CA ASP A 52 28.36 35.85 -19.28
C ASP A 52 29.75 35.44 -18.75
N LEU A 53 30.60 34.79 -19.56
CA LEU A 53 31.82 34.12 -19.12
C LEU A 53 33.01 34.41 -20.04
N SER A 54 34.18 34.62 -19.45
CA SER A 54 35.43 34.69 -20.20
C SER A 54 35.80 33.34 -20.83
N MET A 55 36.66 33.36 -21.85
CA MET A 55 37.13 32.13 -22.49
C MET A 55 37.83 31.16 -21.51
N ALA A 56 38.51 31.67 -20.47
CA ALA A 56 39.13 30.84 -19.45
C ALA A 56 38.07 30.11 -18.61
N GLU A 57 37.06 30.83 -18.11
CA GLU A 57 35.97 30.25 -17.29
C GLU A 57 35.13 29.24 -18.09
N LYS A 58 34.99 29.44 -19.42
CA LYS A 58 34.38 28.45 -20.32
C LYS A 58 35.16 27.14 -20.39
N PHE A 59 36.49 27.20 -20.52
CA PHE A 59 37.32 26.00 -20.51
C PHE A 59 37.31 25.31 -19.14
N ASP A 60 37.42 26.07 -18.05
CA ASP A 60 37.30 25.54 -16.68
C ASP A 60 35.97 24.83 -16.42
N MET A 61 34.85 25.38 -16.88
CA MET A 61 33.55 24.73 -16.72
C MET A 61 33.34 23.52 -17.63
N ILE A 62 33.91 23.53 -18.84
CA ILE A 62 33.93 22.33 -19.69
C ILE A 62 34.72 21.21 -19.00
N ALA A 63 35.92 21.48 -18.50
CA ALA A 63 36.73 20.51 -17.78
C ALA A 63 36.01 19.94 -16.55
N ARG A 64 35.37 20.79 -15.73
CA ARG A 64 34.59 20.33 -14.57
C ARG A 64 33.45 19.36 -14.93
N ILE A 65 32.79 19.55 -16.08
CA ILE A 65 31.71 18.67 -16.54
C ILE A 65 32.25 17.40 -17.20
N GLU A 66 33.40 17.47 -17.85
CA GLU A 66 34.16 16.32 -18.32
C GLU A 66 34.61 15.42 -17.14
N ASP A 67 35.00 16.02 -16.01
CA ASP A 67 35.23 15.37 -14.71
C ASP A 67 33.93 14.92 -13.99
N GLY A 68 32.75 15.21 -14.55
CA GLY A 68 31.44 14.80 -14.05
C GLY A 68 30.82 15.65 -12.95
N ALA A 69 31.17 16.94 -12.84
CA ALA A 69 30.45 17.88 -11.98
C ALA A 69 29.02 18.14 -12.50
N ASP A 70 28.06 18.25 -11.57
CA ASP A 70 26.65 18.35 -11.93
C ASP A 70 26.31 19.64 -12.70
N PRO A 71 25.77 19.55 -13.93
CA PRO A 71 25.44 20.74 -14.73
C PRO A 71 24.31 21.55 -14.09
N ILE A 72 23.50 20.96 -13.22
CA ILE A 72 22.45 21.65 -12.43
C ILE A 72 23.12 22.52 -11.36
N ALA A 73 24.09 21.99 -10.61
CA ALA A 73 24.82 22.73 -9.58
C ALA A 73 25.70 23.85 -10.17
N LEU A 74 26.25 23.64 -11.37
CA LEU A 74 26.92 24.69 -12.16
C LEU A 74 25.94 25.68 -12.81
N GLY A 75 24.62 25.50 -12.66
CA GLY A 75 23.61 26.39 -13.20
C GLY A 75 23.55 26.43 -14.74
N ILE A 76 24.01 25.37 -15.41
CA ILE A 76 24.01 25.21 -16.88
C ILE A 76 22.79 24.42 -17.34
N ALA A 77 22.42 23.40 -16.59
CA ALA A 77 21.08 22.81 -16.63
C ALA A 77 20.10 23.58 -15.72
N ALA A 78 18.81 23.31 -15.88
CA ALA A 78 17.82 23.58 -14.84
C ALA A 78 17.69 22.35 -13.94
N ALA A 79 17.20 22.53 -12.71
CA ALA A 79 16.58 21.43 -11.98
C ALA A 79 15.28 21.01 -12.68
N ALA A 80 14.67 19.91 -12.25
CA ALA A 80 13.23 19.80 -12.38
C ALA A 80 12.61 20.98 -11.59
N ASP A 81 11.76 21.76 -12.25
CA ASP A 81 11.02 22.84 -11.60
C ASP A 81 9.80 22.22 -10.90
N ASP A 82 9.53 22.57 -9.65
CA ASP A 82 8.37 22.05 -8.89
C ASP A 82 7.04 22.72 -9.34
N GLY A 83 7.07 23.51 -10.42
CA GLY A 83 5.92 24.20 -11.00
C GLY A 83 4.95 23.26 -11.71
N ASP A 84 3.66 23.63 -11.67
CA ASP A 84 2.49 22.86 -12.12
C ASP A 84 2.76 21.84 -13.24
N LEU A 85 2.56 20.56 -12.91
CA LEU A 85 2.32 19.52 -13.91
C LEU A 85 1.21 20.01 -14.85
N PRO A 86 1.43 20.05 -16.18
CA PRO A 86 0.41 20.53 -17.10
C PRO A 86 -0.86 19.69 -16.97
N PRO A 87 -2.06 20.30 -17.01
CA PRO A 87 -3.31 19.62 -16.73
C PRO A 87 -3.48 18.41 -17.65
N GLU A 88 -3.93 17.30 -17.06
CA GLU A 88 -3.92 15.94 -17.62
C GLU A 88 -4.30 15.88 -19.10
N GLN A 89 -3.29 15.88 -19.98
CA GLN A 89 -3.49 15.36 -21.33
C GLN A 89 -3.67 13.85 -21.20
N GLU A 90 -4.83 13.35 -21.65
CA GLU A 90 -5.17 11.93 -21.65
C GLU A 90 -3.98 11.10 -22.14
N ALA A 91 -3.38 10.33 -21.23
CA ALA A 91 -2.16 9.61 -21.52
C ALA A 91 -2.44 8.64 -22.68
N PRO A 92 -1.65 8.67 -23.77
CA PRO A 92 -1.76 7.61 -24.78
C PRO A 92 -1.42 6.31 -24.07
N ALA A 93 -2.37 5.36 -24.08
CA ALA A 93 -2.19 4.09 -23.40
C ALA A 93 -0.96 3.37 -23.97
N GLN A 94 0.16 3.47 -23.26
CA GLN A 94 1.29 2.59 -23.49
C GLN A 94 0.86 1.21 -22.99
N ASN A 95 0.92 0.21 -23.86
CA ASN A 95 0.58 -1.16 -23.53
C ASN A 95 1.65 -1.76 -22.60
N LEU A 96 1.58 -1.36 -21.33
CA LEU A 96 2.15 -2.08 -20.20
C LEU A 96 1.24 -3.30 -19.95
N ASP A 97 1.24 -4.25 -20.89
CA ASP A 97 0.36 -5.43 -20.85
C ASP A 97 0.61 -6.32 -19.61
N GLU A 98 1.73 -6.12 -18.90
CA GLU A 98 2.10 -6.87 -17.71
C GLU A 98 2.66 -5.97 -16.59
N VAL A 99 2.03 -6.02 -15.41
CA VAL A 99 2.36 -5.17 -14.26
C VAL A 99 3.34 -5.89 -13.35
N ALA A 100 4.50 -5.27 -13.07
CA ALA A 100 5.50 -5.79 -12.13
C ALA A 100 5.74 -7.32 -12.28
N PRO A 101 6.18 -7.82 -13.45
CA PRO A 101 6.26 -9.27 -13.72
C PRO A 101 7.13 -10.03 -12.70
N ALA A 102 8.17 -9.39 -12.16
CA ALA A 102 8.98 -9.93 -11.05
C ALA A 102 8.14 -10.23 -9.79
N LEU A 103 7.19 -9.34 -9.43
CA LEU A 103 6.24 -9.56 -8.34
C LEU A 103 5.21 -10.64 -8.69
N GLN A 104 4.77 -10.74 -9.95
CA GLN A 104 3.82 -11.80 -10.34
C GLN A 104 4.43 -13.20 -10.16
N ALA A 105 5.67 -13.36 -10.64
CA ALA A 105 6.45 -14.59 -10.58
C ALA A 105 7.16 -14.83 -9.23
N ALA A 106 7.05 -13.91 -8.27
CA ALA A 106 7.72 -14.01 -6.97
C ALA A 106 7.31 -15.27 -6.19
N THR A 107 8.31 -16.04 -5.76
CA THR A 107 8.19 -17.07 -4.74
C THR A 107 8.41 -16.49 -3.35
N TRP A 108 7.76 -17.06 -2.35
CA TRP A 108 8.04 -16.83 -0.93
C TRP A 108 9.32 -17.56 -0.50
N ASP A 109 9.66 -17.53 0.79
CA ASP A 109 10.91 -18.05 1.38
C ASP A 109 12.17 -17.22 1.09
N ASN A 110 12.04 -15.90 0.98
CA ASN A 110 13.20 -15.01 0.91
C ASN A 110 13.94 -14.95 2.26
N GLY A 111 15.24 -15.27 2.27
CA GLY A 111 16.06 -15.27 3.48
C GLY A 111 16.11 -13.93 4.23
N ALA A 112 16.00 -12.80 3.53
CA ALA A 112 15.90 -11.47 4.16
C ALA A 112 14.55 -11.26 4.85
N ALA A 113 13.45 -11.75 4.27
CA ALA A 113 12.13 -11.71 4.89
C ALA A 113 12.05 -12.62 6.13
N ALA A 114 12.68 -13.79 6.08
CA ALA A 114 12.82 -14.68 7.21
C ALA A 114 13.61 -14.03 8.37
N ALA A 115 14.77 -13.43 8.07
CA ALA A 115 15.60 -12.74 9.06
C ALA A 115 14.90 -11.50 9.65
N ALA A 116 14.20 -10.71 8.83
CA ALA A 116 13.38 -9.59 9.30
C ALA A 116 12.24 -10.06 10.23
N THR A 117 11.61 -11.20 9.93
CA THR A 117 10.60 -11.84 10.78
C THR A 117 11.19 -12.28 12.13
N ASP A 118 12.40 -12.85 12.14
CA ASP A 118 13.08 -13.28 13.37
C ASP A 118 13.47 -12.10 14.26
N LEU A 119 13.99 -11.01 13.68
CA LEU A 119 14.27 -9.76 14.40
C LEU A 119 13.00 -9.11 14.96
N ALA A 120 11.94 -9.00 14.13
CA ALA A 120 10.67 -8.38 14.53
C ALA A 120 9.88 -9.19 15.59
N THR A 121 10.26 -10.46 15.81
CA THR A 121 9.63 -11.33 16.82
C THR A 121 10.58 -11.75 17.95
N GLU A 122 11.79 -11.19 18.02
CA GLU A 122 12.76 -11.56 19.05
C GLU A 122 12.21 -11.34 20.46
N GLY A 123 12.41 -12.32 21.35
CA GLY A 123 11.84 -12.33 22.71
C GLY A 123 10.33 -12.59 22.81
N LEU A 124 9.61 -12.77 21.68
CA LEU A 124 8.19 -13.12 21.68
C LEU A 124 7.96 -14.63 21.56
N LYS A 125 6.96 -15.15 22.27
CA LYS A 125 6.47 -16.55 22.20
C LYS A 125 6.27 -17.09 20.77
N ILE A 126 5.96 -16.20 19.81
CA ILE A 126 5.75 -16.54 18.39
C ILE A 126 7.06 -17.04 17.76
N ASN A 127 8.20 -16.46 18.14
CA ASN A 127 9.53 -16.85 17.68
C ASN A 127 9.96 -18.21 18.26
N ASP A 128 9.64 -18.47 19.53
CA ASP A 128 9.83 -19.79 20.15
C ASP A 128 8.96 -20.86 19.46
N LEU A 129 7.70 -20.53 19.14
CA LEU A 129 6.82 -21.41 18.36
C LEU A 129 7.34 -21.65 16.93
N LYS A 130 7.89 -20.63 16.27
CA LYS A 130 8.54 -20.76 14.95
C LYS A 130 9.75 -21.70 15.03
N LYS A 131 10.65 -21.48 16.00
CA LYS A 131 11.82 -22.34 16.27
C LYS A 131 11.44 -23.77 16.65
N ALA A 132 10.26 -23.99 17.22
CA ALA A 132 9.72 -25.30 17.57
C ALA A 132 8.96 -26.01 16.42
N GLY A 133 8.95 -25.46 15.20
CA GLY A 133 8.24 -26.05 14.05
C GLY A 133 6.71 -26.04 14.20
N ALA A 134 6.15 -25.10 14.98
CA ALA A 134 4.72 -25.09 15.29
C ALA A 134 3.83 -24.75 14.08
N PHE A 135 4.40 -24.09 13.05
CA PHE A 135 3.70 -23.53 11.89
C PHE A 135 3.90 -24.35 10.60
N ASP A 136 4.77 -25.37 10.60
CA ASP A 136 5.18 -26.13 9.40
C ASP A 136 4.01 -26.81 8.67
N LYS A 137 2.89 -27.04 9.38
CA LYS A 137 1.65 -27.62 8.84
C LYS A 137 0.71 -26.58 8.23
N GLU A 138 0.92 -25.30 8.53
CA GLU A 138 0.12 -24.17 8.08
C GLU A 138 0.79 -23.43 6.90
N ASP A 139 2.07 -23.71 6.62
CA ASP A 139 2.88 -22.98 5.65
C ASP A 139 2.25 -22.93 4.23
N LYS A 140 1.67 -24.03 3.73
CA LYS A 140 0.91 -24.02 2.47
C LYS A 140 -0.29 -23.07 2.51
N THR A 141 -1.00 -22.99 3.63
CA THR A 141 -2.12 -22.06 3.84
C THR A 141 -1.62 -20.63 3.99
N PHE A 142 -0.42 -20.40 4.54
CA PHE A 142 0.21 -19.10 4.56
C PHE A 142 0.61 -18.66 3.15
N VAL A 143 1.22 -19.54 2.34
CA VAL A 143 1.52 -19.28 0.93
C VAL A 143 0.26 -18.93 0.14
N GLU A 144 -0.84 -19.68 0.30
CA GLU A 144 -2.13 -19.38 -0.34
C GLU A 144 -2.71 -18.01 0.11
N ALA A 145 -2.54 -17.64 1.38
CA ALA A 145 -2.97 -16.33 1.89
C ALA A 145 -2.08 -15.18 1.37
N MET A 146 -0.76 -15.39 1.31
CA MET A 146 0.20 -14.41 0.75
C MET A 146 0.00 -14.23 -0.76
N ASP A 147 -0.32 -15.29 -1.50
CA ASP A 147 -0.70 -15.23 -2.92
C ASP A 147 -1.96 -14.37 -3.16
N LEU A 148 -2.94 -14.42 -2.25
CA LEU A 148 -4.12 -13.54 -2.30
C LEU A 148 -3.75 -12.09 -1.97
N GLY A 149 -2.85 -11.88 -1.00
CA GLY A 149 -2.26 -10.57 -0.71
C GLY A 149 -1.53 -9.97 -1.92
N ARG A 150 -0.67 -10.75 -2.57
CA ARG A 150 0.08 -10.37 -3.79
C ARG A 150 -0.85 -9.96 -4.92
N LYS A 151 -1.96 -10.70 -5.13
CA LYS A 151 -3.01 -10.35 -6.11
C LYS A 151 -3.67 -9.00 -5.79
N ALA A 152 -4.02 -8.74 -4.52
CA ALA A 152 -4.57 -7.45 -4.12
C ALA A 152 -3.57 -6.29 -4.35
N THR A 153 -2.29 -6.51 -4.10
CA THR A 153 -1.23 -5.52 -4.40
C THR A 153 -1.04 -5.30 -5.91
N LEU A 154 -1.18 -6.33 -6.74
CA LEU A 154 -1.14 -6.19 -8.20
C LEU A 154 -2.33 -5.39 -8.75
N GLU A 155 -3.54 -5.53 -8.19
CA GLU A 155 -4.68 -4.65 -8.54
C GLU A 155 -4.44 -3.20 -8.11
N LEU A 156 -3.79 -2.97 -6.96
CA LEU A 156 -3.39 -1.62 -6.53
C LEU A 156 -2.36 -1.00 -7.51
N LEU A 157 -1.38 -1.78 -7.95
CA LEU A 157 -0.37 -1.34 -8.93
C LEU A 157 -0.97 -1.05 -10.32
N LYS A 158 -2.01 -1.79 -10.72
CA LYS A 158 -2.77 -1.50 -11.97
C LYS A 158 -3.42 -0.12 -11.95
N VAL A 159 -4.01 0.25 -10.82
CA VAL A 159 -4.60 1.59 -10.62
C VAL A 159 -3.51 2.65 -10.54
N SER A 160 -2.43 2.43 -9.77
CA SER A 160 -1.35 3.42 -9.64
C SER A 160 -0.59 3.66 -10.95
N GLN A 161 -0.55 2.71 -11.88
CA GLN A 161 0.03 2.93 -13.21
C GLN A 161 -1.01 3.43 -14.25
N GLY A 162 -2.26 3.65 -13.85
CA GLY A 162 -3.33 4.21 -14.68
C GLY A 162 -3.89 3.28 -15.77
N MET A 163 -3.56 1.98 -15.75
CA MET A 163 -4.00 1.03 -16.79
C MET A 163 -5.43 0.54 -16.59
N VAL A 164 -5.98 0.69 -15.38
CA VAL A 164 -7.35 0.30 -15.05
C VAL A 164 -8.00 1.44 -14.27
N LEU A 165 -9.13 1.95 -14.78
CA LEU A 165 -9.93 2.93 -14.06
C LEU A 165 -10.43 2.32 -12.74
N PRO A 166 -10.29 3.02 -11.60
CA PRO A 166 -10.66 2.48 -10.29
C PRO A 166 -12.16 2.19 -10.21
N ALA A 167 -12.53 0.90 -10.17
CA ALA A 167 -13.93 0.44 -10.04
C ALA A 167 -14.58 0.75 -8.68
N ASN A 168 -13.87 1.41 -7.77
CA ASN A 168 -14.30 1.86 -6.45
C ASN A 168 -13.65 3.21 -6.18
N ASP A 169 -14.45 4.23 -5.85
CA ASP A 169 -13.98 5.61 -5.63
C ASP A 169 -12.86 5.73 -4.59
N ALA A 170 -12.80 4.82 -3.60
CA ALA A 170 -11.71 4.79 -2.62
C ALA A 170 -10.32 4.60 -3.24
N LEU A 171 -10.23 3.96 -4.42
CA LEU A 171 -8.98 3.75 -5.15
C LEU A 171 -8.55 4.99 -5.97
N GLN A 172 -9.38 6.04 -6.07
CA GLN A 172 -8.97 7.34 -6.66
C GLN A 172 -7.99 8.10 -5.75
N GLN A 173 -7.79 7.66 -4.51
CA GLN A 173 -6.78 8.21 -3.58
C GLN A 173 -5.37 7.66 -3.84
N VAL A 174 -5.22 6.70 -4.76
CA VAL A 174 -3.94 6.08 -5.10
C VAL A 174 -3.20 6.97 -6.11
N PRO A 175 -1.99 7.48 -5.80
CA PRO A 175 -1.25 8.34 -6.72
C PRO A 175 -0.94 7.65 -8.06
N ILE A 176 -1.10 8.38 -9.16
CA ILE A 176 -0.73 7.88 -10.49
C ILE A 176 0.79 8.05 -10.67
N MET A 177 1.49 6.93 -10.62
CA MET A 177 2.94 6.78 -10.81
C MET A 177 3.20 6.26 -12.23
N GLN A 178 3.21 7.16 -13.20
CA GLN A 178 3.55 6.87 -14.60
C GLN A 178 4.94 7.41 -14.97
N PRO A 179 5.68 6.74 -15.88
CA PRO A 179 6.94 7.26 -16.40
C PRO A 179 6.74 8.56 -17.18
N PRO A 180 7.68 9.53 -17.13
CA PRO A 180 7.58 10.78 -17.90
C PRO A 180 7.53 10.51 -19.41
N ASN A 181 6.43 10.90 -20.08
CA ASN A 181 6.25 10.68 -21.52
C ASN A 181 7.35 11.31 -22.40
N LYS A 182 7.91 12.44 -21.96
CA LYS A 182 9.08 13.14 -22.52
C LYS A 182 9.76 13.93 -21.41
N SER A 183 11.07 14.14 -21.49
CA SER A 183 11.79 15.02 -20.56
C SER A 183 13.00 15.65 -21.26
N PHE A 184 13.03 16.99 -21.26
CA PHE A 184 14.08 17.80 -21.84
C PHE A 184 14.54 18.82 -20.80
N CYS A 185 15.83 19.11 -20.73
CA CYS A 185 16.32 20.19 -19.89
C CYS A 185 16.04 21.54 -20.58
N PRO A 186 15.19 22.43 -20.03
CA PRO A 186 14.80 23.67 -20.69
C PRO A 186 15.95 24.68 -20.84
N LYS A 187 17.04 24.50 -20.09
CA LYS A 187 18.17 25.44 -20.03
C LYS A 187 19.31 25.12 -21.01
N CYS A 188 19.55 23.84 -21.31
CA CYS A 188 20.57 23.40 -22.26
C CYS A 188 20.01 22.57 -23.44
N GLY A 189 18.68 22.44 -23.53
CA GLY A 189 17.99 21.77 -24.65
C GLY A 189 18.13 20.26 -24.71
N SER A 190 18.83 19.63 -23.75
CA SER A 190 19.20 18.22 -23.88
C SER A 190 18.04 17.27 -23.61
N ASP A 191 17.90 16.27 -24.46
CA ASP A 191 17.02 15.13 -24.24
C ASP A 191 17.57 14.27 -23.10
N ILE A 192 16.87 14.26 -21.98
CA ILE A 192 17.20 13.44 -20.81
C ILE A 192 16.25 12.23 -20.69
N HIS A 193 15.33 12.04 -21.65
CA HIS A 193 14.27 11.04 -21.60
C HIS A 193 14.84 9.62 -21.49
N ALA A 194 15.83 9.27 -22.31
CA ALA A 194 16.50 7.97 -22.24
C ALA A 194 17.05 7.67 -20.83
N ASN A 195 17.73 8.63 -20.19
CA ASN A 195 18.22 8.46 -18.81
C ASN A 195 17.07 8.38 -17.80
N THR A 196 16.07 9.27 -17.88
CA THR A 196 14.93 9.23 -16.93
C THR A 196 14.14 7.91 -17.03
N MET A 197 14.02 7.32 -18.22
CA MET A 197 13.40 6.01 -18.43
C MET A 197 14.24 4.85 -17.91
N LEU A 198 15.58 4.95 -17.95
CA LEU A 198 16.47 3.97 -17.32
C LEU A 198 16.42 4.06 -15.80
N GLN A 199 16.47 5.27 -15.22
CA GLN A 199 16.33 5.45 -13.76
C GLN A 199 14.93 5.05 -13.27
N TRP A 200 13.88 5.33 -14.03
CA TRP A 200 12.52 4.86 -13.74
C TRP A 200 12.44 3.33 -13.67
N LYS A 201 13.01 2.63 -14.67
CA LYS A 201 13.05 1.16 -14.67
C LYS A 201 13.85 0.60 -13.49
N LYS A 202 15.03 1.14 -13.22
CA LYS A 202 15.84 0.74 -12.05
C LYS A 202 15.08 0.91 -10.74
N TRP A 203 14.37 2.03 -10.59
CA TRP A 203 13.53 2.31 -9.44
C TRP A 203 12.31 1.37 -9.37
N SER A 204 11.59 1.12 -10.49
CA SER A 204 10.47 0.18 -10.51
C SER A 204 10.92 -1.24 -10.14
N ASP A 205 12.01 -1.71 -10.73
CA ASP A 205 12.47 -3.09 -10.56
C ASP A 205 12.92 -3.33 -9.11
N THR A 206 13.80 -2.46 -8.59
CA THR A 206 14.25 -2.54 -7.18
C THR A 206 13.10 -2.31 -6.19
N SER A 207 12.14 -1.43 -6.48
CA SER A 207 10.98 -1.25 -5.61
C SER A 207 10.09 -2.50 -5.57
N THR A 208 9.95 -3.24 -6.68
CA THR A 208 9.18 -4.51 -6.68
C THR A 208 9.89 -5.65 -5.94
N GLU A 209 11.22 -5.71 -5.98
CA GLU A 209 12.00 -6.67 -5.18
C GLU A 209 11.87 -6.37 -3.68
N VAL A 210 12.11 -5.12 -3.26
CA VAL A 210 11.98 -4.68 -1.86
C VAL A 210 10.54 -4.86 -1.35
N LEU A 211 9.53 -4.52 -2.15
CA LEU A 211 8.13 -4.72 -1.82
C LEU A 211 7.77 -6.21 -1.67
N THR A 212 8.36 -7.10 -2.47
CA THR A 212 8.17 -8.56 -2.33
C THR A 212 8.67 -9.03 -0.95
N ILE A 213 9.89 -8.62 -0.57
CA ILE A 213 10.52 -8.98 0.71
C ILE A 213 9.72 -8.41 1.89
N GLN A 214 9.29 -7.14 1.79
CA GLN A 214 8.47 -6.47 2.80
C GLN A 214 7.11 -7.15 2.97
N LEU A 215 6.45 -7.50 1.87
CA LEU A 215 5.13 -8.13 1.87
C LEU A 215 5.21 -9.55 2.45
N GLU A 216 6.22 -10.35 2.10
CA GLU A 216 6.43 -11.66 2.74
C GLU A 216 6.64 -11.50 4.26
N ALA A 217 7.59 -10.66 4.68
CA ALA A 217 7.92 -10.50 6.10
C ALA A 217 6.70 -10.03 6.92
N ALA A 218 5.95 -9.05 6.42
CA ALA A 218 4.76 -8.53 7.10
C ALA A 218 3.62 -9.58 7.15
N MET A 219 3.32 -10.23 6.02
CA MET A 219 2.24 -11.21 5.98
C MET A 219 2.59 -12.47 6.78
N ARG A 220 3.78 -13.03 6.61
CA ARG A 220 4.22 -14.23 7.36
C ARG A 220 4.23 -14.00 8.87
N THR A 221 4.73 -12.84 9.34
CA THR A 221 4.67 -12.44 10.75
C THR A 221 3.22 -12.33 11.26
N SER A 222 2.33 -11.67 10.51
CA SER A 222 0.93 -11.50 10.92
C SER A 222 0.14 -12.82 10.93
N LEU A 223 0.41 -13.73 9.99
CA LEU A 223 -0.22 -15.05 9.91
C LEU A 223 0.24 -15.96 11.07
N MET A 224 1.54 -15.99 11.37
CA MET A 224 2.09 -16.68 12.55
C MET A 224 1.53 -16.12 13.88
N HIS A 225 1.34 -14.81 13.98
CA HIS A 225 0.69 -14.21 15.15
C HIS A 225 -0.78 -14.65 15.28
N LEU A 226 -1.53 -14.64 14.17
CA LEU A 226 -2.93 -15.07 14.16
C LEU A 226 -3.07 -16.55 14.53
N SER A 227 -2.28 -17.45 13.94
CA SER A 227 -2.41 -18.89 14.24
C SER A 227 -1.90 -19.24 15.64
N ALA A 228 -0.87 -18.54 16.17
CA ALA A 228 -0.53 -18.63 17.59
C ALA A 228 -1.70 -18.20 18.51
N SER A 229 -2.39 -17.10 18.16
CA SER A 229 -3.57 -16.63 18.89
C SER A 229 -4.75 -17.61 18.83
N TYR A 230 -4.98 -18.27 17.69
CA TYR A 230 -6.01 -19.29 17.56
C TYR A 230 -5.63 -20.59 18.27
N ARG A 231 -4.37 -21.00 18.23
CA ARG A 231 -3.85 -22.16 18.95
C ARG A 231 -4.09 -22.04 20.45
N ASP A 232 -3.71 -20.91 21.05
CA ASP A 232 -3.91 -20.66 22.48
C ASP A 232 -5.39 -20.78 22.87
N LYS A 233 -6.29 -20.12 22.12
CA LYS A 233 -7.75 -20.20 22.33
C LYS A 233 -8.32 -21.62 22.17
N ILE A 234 -7.76 -22.42 21.26
CA ILE A 234 -8.16 -23.82 21.07
C ILE A 234 -7.71 -24.68 22.27
N GLN A 235 -6.53 -24.40 22.85
CA GLN A 235 -6.06 -25.07 24.06
C GLN A 235 -6.92 -24.68 25.28
N ASP A 236 -7.21 -23.39 25.48
CA ASP A 236 -8.13 -22.90 26.53
C ASP A 236 -9.49 -23.61 26.48
N LEU A 237 -10.06 -23.76 25.27
CA LEU A 237 -11.35 -24.44 25.07
C LEU A 237 -11.25 -25.95 25.28
N GLN A 238 -10.13 -26.59 24.95
CA GLN A 238 -9.91 -28.03 25.23
C GLN A 238 -9.80 -28.30 26.72
N ASP A 239 -9.09 -27.46 27.47
CA ASP A 239 -8.94 -27.59 28.92
C ASP A 239 -10.27 -27.36 29.65
N GLN A 240 -11.02 -26.31 29.29
CA GLN A 240 -12.39 -26.07 29.79
C GLN A 240 -13.33 -27.25 29.51
N LEU A 241 -13.25 -27.86 28.32
CA LEU A 241 -14.04 -29.04 27.96
C LEU A 241 -13.60 -30.26 28.79
N SER A 242 -12.30 -30.39 29.08
CA SER A 242 -11.77 -31.45 29.95
C SER A 242 -12.26 -31.31 31.39
N ASP A 243 -12.30 -30.10 31.95
CA ASP A 243 -12.74 -29.85 33.32
C ASP A 243 -14.26 -29.92 33.45
N ALA A 244 -15.01 -29.45 32.45
CA ALA A 244 -16.46 -29.66 32.38
C ALA A 244 -16.81 -31.16 32.36
N LYS A 245 -16.04 -31.99 31.64
CA LYS A 245 -16.19 -33.46 31.70
C LYS A 245 -15.88 -34.03 33.09
N LYS A 246 -14.76 -33.63 33.70
CA LYS A 246 -14.39 -34.07 35.07
C LYS A 246 -15.47 -33.68 36.10
N ALA A 247 -16.04 -32.49 35.99
CA ALA A 247 -17.14 -32.02 36.84
C ALA A 247 -18.44 -32.82 36.61
N VAL A 248 -18.78 -33.14 35.36
CA VAL A 248 -19.95 -33.97 35.03
C VAL A 248 -19.82 -35.40 35.54
N GLU A 249 -18.65 -36.03 35.43
CA GLU A 249 -18.46 -37.37 36.00
C GLU A 249 -18.50 -37.37 37.53
N ARG A 250 -17.85 -36.40 38.20
CA ARG A 250 -17.97 -36.23 39.66
C ARG A 250 -19.42 -36.03 40.11
N ALA A 251 -20.18 -35.19 39.41
CA ALA A 251 -21.60 -34.97 39.72
C ALA A 251 -22.46 -36.25 39.54
N LYS A 252 -22.08 -37.16 38.63
CA LYS A 252 -22.71 -38.50 38.53
C LYS A 252 -22.31 -39.41 39.68
N GLU A 253 -21.04 -39.41 40.08
CA GLU A 253 -20.53 -40.21 41.22
C GLU A 253 -21.18 -39.76 42.54
N GLU A 254 -21.32 -38.45 42.76
CA GLU A 254 -22.06 -37.86 43.87
C GLU A 254 -23.55 -38.21 43.81
N ALA A 255 -24.19 -38.11 42.64
CA ALA A 255 -25.59 -38.51 42.47
C ALA A 255 -25.83 -40.03 42.63
N ALA A 256 -24.83 -40.86 42.34
CA ALA A 256 -24.89 -42.32 42.50
C ALA A 256 -24.58 -42.79 43.94
N SER A 257 -23.86 -41.96 44.72
CA SER A 257 -23.55 -42.22 46.14
C SER A 257 -24.53 -41.57 47.12
N ALA A 258 -25.42 -40.69 46.65
CA ALA A 258 -26.52 -40.15 47.43
C ALA A 258 -27.47 -41.26 47.94
N PRO A 259 -27.76 -41.35 49.25
CA PRO A 259 -28.61 -42.40 49.80
C PRO A 259 -30.07 -42.22 49.39
N LYS A 260 -30.76 -43.34 49.13
CA LYS A 260 -32.20 -43.35 48.86
C LYS A 260 -33.01 -43.04 50.13
N THR A 261 -33.21 -41.76 50.43
CA THR A 261 -34.23 -41.34 51.39
C THR A 261 -35.61 -41.58 50.79
N GLU A 262 -36.33 -42.59 51.30
CA GLU A 262 -37.75 -42.79 50.98
C GLU A 262 -38.56 -41.57 51.43
N THR A 263 -39.28 -40.95 50.50
CA THR A 263 -40.38 -40.02 50.83
C THR A 263 -41.66 -40.60 50.25
N LYS A 264 -42.59 -40.99 51.12
CA LYS A 264 -43.80 -41.71 50.74
C LYS A 264 -44.86 -40.78 50.14
N GLU A 265 -45.55 -41.35 49.15
CA GLU A 265 -46.95 -41.15 48.76
C GLU A 265 -47.71 -39.92 49.32
N ALA A 266 -48.18 -39.09 48.39
CA ALA A 266 -49.41 -38.31 48.56
C ALA A 266 -50.28 -38.51 47.30
N GLU A 267 -51.58 -38.77 47.50
CA GLU A 267 -52.46 -39.28 46.44
C GLU A 267 -52.93 -38.22 45.42
N ALA A 268 -53.31 -38.70 44.24
CA ALA A 268 -54.05 -37.92 43.25
C ALA A 268 -55.53 -38.36 43.17
N PRO A 269 -56.50 -37.44 43.28
CA PRO A 269 -57.88 -37.69 42.87
C PRO A 269 -58.06 -37.51 41.34
N LYS A 270 -58.94 -38.31 40.75
CA LYS A 270 -59.11 -38.43 39.28
C LYS A 270 -60.08 -37.42 38.68
N ALA A 271 -59.92 -37.18 37.37
CA ALA A 271 -60.71 -36.23 36.58
C ALA A 271 -62.13 -36.70 36.22
N LYS A 272 -62.96 -35.72 35.85
CA LYS A 272 -64.01 -35.79 34.81
C LYS A 272 -63.74 -34.58 33.89
N GLU A 273 -63.44 -34.74 32.60
CA GLU A 273 -64.39 -34.95 31.48
C GLU A 273 -65.56 -33.93 31.48
N LYS A 274 -65.94 -33.25 30.38
CA LYS A 274 -65.71 -33.40 28.92
C LYS A 274 -66.03 -32.02 28.23
N LYS A 275 -65.94 -31.65 26.93
CA LYS A 275 -65.86 -32.33 25.60
C LYS A 275 -65.48 -31.33 24.44
N LYS A 276 -64.18 -31.12 24.13
CA LYS A 276 -63.66 -30.45 22.89
C LYS A 276 -63.94 -28.91 22.77
N THR A 277 -63.32 -28.09 21.90
CA THR A 277 -62.49 -28.24 20.67
C THR A 277 -61.29 -27.25 20.63
N GLY A 278 -60.37 -27.35 19.64
CA GLY A 278 -59.46 -26.24 19.25
C GLY A 278 -57.94 -26.51 19.40
N LYS A 279 -57.32 -27.10 18.37
CA LYS A 279 -55.90 -27.53 18.35
C LYS A 279 -54.89 -26.37 18.34
N ALA A 280 -54.03 -26.36 19.35
CA ALA A 280 -52.69 -25.74 19.52
C ALA A 280 -52.00 -24.97 18.36
N ALA A 281 -51.43 -23.80 18.71
CA ALA A 281 -49.98 -23.51 18.60
C ALA A 281 -49.61 -22.31 19.51
N ALA A 282 -48.38 -22.25 20.06
CA ALA A 282 -47.95 -21.19 20.98
C ALA A 282 -46.85 -20.30 20.37
N ALA A 283 -47.01 -18.97 20.45
CA ALA A 283 -45.99 -17.98 20.05
C ALA A 283 -46.27 -16.54 20.55
N THR A 284 -46.42 -16.31 21.86
CA THR A 284 -46.59 -14.94 22.40
C THR A 284 -45.26 -14.19 22.49
N LYS A 285 -44.96 -13.40 21.45
CA LYS A 285 -43.95 -12.31 21.51
C LYS A 285 -44.35 -11.28 22.57
N ALA A 286 -43.37 -10.69 23.27
CA ALA A 286 -43.60 -9.65 24.28
C ALA A 286 -42.92 -8.32 23.90
N ALA A 287 -43.65 -7.44 23.20
CA ALA A 287 -43.29 -6.05 22.92
C ALA A 287 -44.60 -5.26 22.60
N PRO A 288 -44.63 -3.92 22.68
CA PRO A 288 -45.06 -3.22 23.90
C PRO A 288 -46.39 -2.46 23.72
N LYS A 289 -46.94 -1.89 24.81
CA LYS A 289 -48.10 -0.98 24.73
C LYS A 289 -47.90 0.36 25.46
N LYS A 290 -48.03 1.43 24.68
CA LYS A 290 -48.42 2.81 25.04
C LYS A 290 -49.91 2.86 25.41
N ALA A 291 -50.50 3.94 25.96
CA ALA A 291 -50.05 5.09 26.78
C ALA A 291 -51.29 5.98 27.07
N SER A 292 -51.16 6.98 27.94
CA SER A 292 -52.00 8.20 28.00
C SER A 292 -51.22 9.30 28.75
N SER A 293 -51.41 10.62 28.56
CA SER A 293 -52.24 11.40 27.61
C SER A 293 -51.54 12.75 27.27
N SER A 294 -52.10 13.54 26.35
CA SER A 294 -51.63 14.89 25.95
C SER A 294 -52.79 15.69 25.34
N PRO A 295 -52.86 17.04 25.53
CA PRO A 295 -52.49 18.02 24.49
C PRO A 295 -51.43 19.04 25.00
N THR A 296 -50.95 20.08 24.28
CA THR A 296 -51.50 20.85 23.13
C THR A 296 -50.43 21.19 22.05
N LYS A 297 -50.87 21.72 20.90
CA LYS A 297 -50.15 21.94 19.62
C LYS A 297 -50.82 23.13 18.88
N PRO A 298 -50.52 23.51 17.61
CA PRO A 298 -49.30 23.40 16.79
C PRO A 298 -48.97 24.70 15.97
N LYS A 299 -47.86 24.68 15.19
CA LYS A 299 -47.70 25.08 13.76
C LYS A 299 -46.28 25.64 13.52
N ALA A 300 -45.68 25.55 12.33
CA ALA A 300 -45.74 24.59 11.22
C ALA A 300 -44.45 24.83 10.39
N GLY A 301 -43.63 23.83 10.07
CA GLY A 301 -43.74 23.10 8.79
C GLY A 301 -42.65 23.58 7.81
N GLY A 302 -42.22 22.72 6.87
CA GLY A 302 -41.22 23.09 5.85
C GLY A 302 -39.98 22.18 5.81
N LEU A 303 -40.02 21.18 4.95
CA LEU A 303 -38.84 20.40 4.54
C LEU A 303 -38.11 21.20 3.43
N PHE A 304 -36.77 21.19 3.43
CA PHE A 304 -35.89 21.76 2.39
C PHE A 304 -36.13 23.25 2.00
N GLY A 305 -35.32 24.15 2.57
CA GLY A 305 -35.23 25.55 2.13
C GLY A 305 -33.81 26.08 2.28
N ALA A 306 -33.18 26.48 1.17
CA ALA A 306 -31.75 26.83 1.16
C ALA A 306 -31.45 28.18 1.83
N LYS A 307 -30.61 28.16 2.87
CA LYS A 307 -29.92 29.36 3.39
C LYS A 307 -28.43 29.26 3.10
N LYS A 308 -27.99 29.95 2.04
CA LYS A 308 -26.55 30.19 1.80
C LYS A 308 -25.97 30.99 2.98
N PRO A 309 -24.85 30.59 3.59
CA PRO A 309 -24.18 31.44 4.57
C PRO A 309 -23.62 32.68 3.85
N LYS A 310 -24.05 33.88 4.26
CA LYS A 310 -23.37 35.12 3.86
C LYS A 310 -22.04 35.18 4.59
N LYS A 311 -20.92 34.92 3.90
CA LYS A 311 -19.62 35.42 4.34
C LYS A 311 -19.59 36.94 4.10
N THR A 312 -19.69 37.72 5.16
CA THR A 312 -19.34 39.15 5.14
C THR A 312 -17.83 39.30 5.34
N TYR A 313 -17.22 40.24 4.64
CA TYR A 313 -15.79 40.54 4.73
C TYR A 313 -15.55 41.54 5.86
N GLU A 314 -14.83 41.12 6.91
CA GLU A 314 -14.39 41.98 8.00
C GLU A 314 -12.99 42.55 7.68
N GLY A 315 -12.94 43.41 6.66
CA GLY A 315 -11.76 44.17 6.26
C GLY A 315 -12.13 45.57 5.81
N GLU A 316 -11.15 46.44 5.61
CA GLU A 316 -11.39 47.85 5.32
C GLU A 316 -12.19 48.08 4.02
N PRO A 317 -13.06 49.12 3.97
CA PRO A 317 -13.88 49.43 2.80
C PRO A 317 -13.02 49.95 1.63
N GLY A 318 -12.53 49.02 0.82
CA GLY A 318 -11.59 49.27 -0.28
C GLY A 318 -10.48 48.22 -0.39
N GLY A 319 -10.28 47.41 0.66
CA GLY A 319 -9.37 46.28 0.64
C GLY A 319 -9.75 45.25 -0.44
N LYS A 320 -8.76 44.79 -1.21
CA LYS A 320 -8.93 43.60 -2.05
C LYS A 320 -8.88 42.37 -1.15
N ALA A 321 -9.70 41.37 -1.44
CA ALA A 321 -9.54 40.06 -0.83
C ALA A 321 -8.36 39.36 -1.53
N GLU A 322 -7.26 39.14 -0.80
CA GLU A 322 -6.19 38.25 -1.26
C GLU A 322 -6.68 36.81 -1.15
N TRP A 323 -7.04 36.24 -2.31
CA TRP A 323 -7.29 34.83 -2.52
C TRP A 323 -6.38 34.39 -3.67
N PHE A 324 -5.53 33.38 -3.40
CA PHE A 324 -4.50 32.84 -4.31
C PHE A 324 -3.35 33.81 -4.61
N LEU A 325 -2.12 33.33 -4.86
CA LEU A 325 -1.68 31.93 -4.91
C LEU A 325 -1.12 31.48 -3.55
#